data_AF-A0A6G9QMG3-F1
#
_entry.id   AF-A0A6G9QMG3-F1
#
_cell.length_a   1.000
_cell.length_b   1.000
_cell.length_c   1.000
_cell.angle_alpha   90.00
_cell.angle_beta   90.00
_cell.angle_gamma   90.00
#
_symmetry.space_group_name_H-M   'P 1'
#
loop_
_entity.id
_entity.type
_entity.pdbx_description
1 polymer ?
#
loop_
_entity_poly.entity_id
_entity_poly.type
_entity_poly.pdbx_seq_one_letter_code
_entity_poly.pdbx_strand_id
1 'polypeptide(L)'
;MSATQLDAILDLNTLEQYISAIGAGTLLKSVVLFEQLMPEYVGGLVQASDANDKDTLCSEAHKFKGAAGSVGLKRIQQFAQLLQHGEESKWEVEHQAWLAQIVEHAEADLQQLKLFLEAKA
;
A
#
# COMPACT_ATOMS: atom_id res chain seq x y z
N MET A 1 -13.56 -7.27 15.15
CA MET A 1 -12.46 -7.78 14.32
C MET A 1 -11.32 -8.18 15.24
N SER A 2 -10.77 -9.39 15.10
CA SER A 2 -9.66 -9.84 15.96
C SER A 2 -8.37 -9.11 15.57
N ALA A 3 -7.57 -8.71 16.56
CA ALA A 3 -6.29 -8.00 16.36
C ALA A 3 -5.35 -8.70 15.36
N THR A 4 -5.46 -10.01 15.22
CA THR A 4 -4.68 -10.86 14.30
C THR A 4 -4.92 -10.55 12.83
N GLN A 5 -6.10 -10.06 12.45
CA GLN A 5 -6.42 -9.77 11.04
C GLN A 5 -5.94 -8.38 10.61
N LEU A 6 -5.86 -7.43 11.56
CA LEU A 6 -5.25 -6.12 11.30
C LEU A 6 -3.73 -6.24 11.12
N ASP A 7 -3.02 -7.09 11.89
CA ASP A 7 -1.56 -7.26 11.74
C ASP A 7 -1.14 -7.84 10.38
N ALA A 8 -2.06 -8.54 9.70
CA ALA A 8 -1.85 -9.03 8.34
C ALA A 8 -1.95 -7.91 7.29
N ILE A 9 -2.70 -6.85 7.59
CA ILE A 9 -3.03 -5.76 6.66
C ILE A 9 -2.15 -4.54 6.93
N LEU A 10 -1.99 -4.21 8.21
CA LEU A 10 -1.34 -3.03 8.73
C LEU A 10 -0.07 -3.41 9.49
N ASP A 11 0.96 -2.58 9.39
CA ASP A 11 2.16 -2.74 10.21
C ASP A 11 1.93 -2.09 11.57
N LEU A 12 1.26 -2.82 12.47
CA LEU A 12 0.90 -2.31 13.79
C LEU A 12 2.12 -1.82 14.58
N ASN A 13 3.25 -2.52 14.44
CA ASN A 13 4.48 -2.13 15.11
C ASN A 13 5.00 -0.78 14.64
N THR A 14 5.05 -0.55 13.32
CA THR A 14 5.47 0.73 12.74
C THR A 14 4.47 1.84 13.06
N LEU A 15 3.17 1.55 12.99
CA LEU A 15 2.11 2.50 13.33
C LEU A 15 2.20 2.94 14.79
N GLU A 16 2.39 2.02 15.74
CA GLU A 16 2.56 2.36 17.16
C GLU A 16 3.79 3.21 17.41
N GLN A 17 4.90 2.93 16.72
CA GLN A 17 6.11 3.76 16.78
C GLN A 17 5.85 5.17 16.25
N TYR A 18 5.17 5.31 15.11
CA TYR A 18 4.82 6.62 14.53
C TYR A 18 3.82 7.38 15.38
N ILE A 19 2.79 6.73 15.90
CA ILE A 19 1.83 7.35 16.83
C ILE A 19 2.59 7.88 18.06
N SER A 20 3.52 7.10 18.61
CA SER A 20 4.33 7.53 19.76
C SER A 20 5.29 8.68 19.43
N ALA A 21 5.77 8.77 18.20
CA ALA A 21 6.74 9.77 17.77
C ALA A 21 6.11 11.11 17.34
N ILE A 22 5.04 11.08 16.53
CA ILE A 22 4.42 12.28 15.92
C ILE A 22 2.94 12.47 16.28
N GLY A 23 2.33 11.51 16.97
CA GLY A 23 0.90 11.51 17.31
C GLY A 23 0.01 10.92 16.21
N ALA A 24 -1.05 10.21 16.61
CA ALA A 24 -2.01 9.59 15.70
C ALA A 24 -2.69 10.60 14.76
N GLY A 25 -3.03 11.80 15.26
CA GLY A 25 -3.61 12.85 14.43
C GLY A 25 -2.70 13.38 13.33
N THR A 26 -1.38 13.42 13.55
CA THR A 26 -0.40 13.82 12.52
C THR A 26 -0.25 12.71 11.48
N LEU A 27 -0.15 11.45 11.94
CA LEU A 27 -0.08 10.30 11.05
C LEU A 27 -1.34 10.18 10.18
N LEU A 28 -2.53 10.40 10.75
CA LEU A 28 -3.80 10.38 10.03
C LEU A 28 -3.81 11.39 8.85
N LYS A 29 -3.22 12.58 9.02
CA LYS A 29 -3.08 13.54 7.91
C LYS A 29 -2.24 12.98 6.76
N SER A 30 -1.16 12.27 7.07
CA SER A 30 -0.35 11.57 6.05
C SER A 30 -1.16 10.49 5.33
N VAL A 31 -1.99 9.74 6.07
CA VAL A 31 -2.89 8.74 5.47
C VAL A 31 -3.92 9.38 4.54
N VAL A 32 -4.52 10.51 4.93
CA VAL A 32 -5.48 11.23 4.07
C VAL A 32 -4.82 11.75 2.80
N LEU A 33 -3.59 12.28 2.90
CA LEU A 33 -2.84 12.68 1.70
C LEU A 33 -2.56 11.48 0.79
N PHE A 34 -2.18 10.34 1.36
CA PHE A 34 -1.98 9.12 0.60
C PHE A 34 -3.27 8.61 -0.07
N GLU A 35 -4.42 8.70 0.60
CA GLU A 35 -5.74 8.39 0.03
C GLU A 35 -6.05 9.26 -1.20
N GLN A 36 -5.72 10.55 -1.16
CA GLN A 36 -5.91 11.47 -2.28
C GLN A 36 -5.03 11.12 -3.48
N LEU A 37 -3.81 10.64 -3.23
CA LEU A 37 -2.85 10.23 -4.27
C LEU A 37 -3.07 8.79 -4.75
N MET A 38 -3.89 7.99 -4.06
CA MET A 38 -4.16 6.59 -4.38
C MET A 38 -4.61 6.37 -5.84
N PRO A 39 -5.57 7.15 -6.38
CA PRO A 39 -6.01 6.97 -7.76
C PRO A 39 -4.89 7.24 -8.78
N GLU A 40 -3.98 8.18 -8.48
CA GLU A 40 -2.83 8.48 -9.34
C GLU A 40 -1.82 7.32 -9.32
N TYR A 41 -1.49 6.78 -8.14
CA TYR A 41 -0.59 5.64 -8.04
C TYR A 41 -1.15 4.39 -8.71
N VAL A 42 -2.39 4.04 -8.41
CA VAL A 42 -3.05 2.86 -8.97
C VAL A 42 -3.26 3.03 -10.47
N GLY A 43 -3.65 4.23 -10.92
CA GLY A 43 -3.77 4.55 -12.34
C GLY A 43 -2.45 4.38 -13.10
N GLY A 44 -1.33 4.83 -12.53
CA GLY A 44 0.00 4.64 -13.10
C GLY A 44 0.37 3.16 -13.25
N LEU A 45 0.10 2.35 -12.22
CA LEU A 45 0.34 0.90 -12.26
C LEU A 45 -0.52 0.20 -13.32
N VAL A 46 -1.82 0.50 -13.36
CA VAL A 46 -2.75 -0.09 -14.34
C VAL A 46 -2.35 0.29 -15.76
N GLN A 47 -2.07 1.56 -16.01
CA GLN A 47 -1.64 2.03 -17.33
C GLN A 47 -0.33 1.36 -17.78
N ALA A 48 0.65 1.24 -16.89
CA ALA A 48 1.92 0.58 -17.21
C ALA A 48 1.71 -0.92 -17.50
N SER A 49 0.86 -1.59 -16.73
CA SER A 49 0.50 -3.00 -16.97
C SER A 49 -0.23 -3.19 -18.30
N ASP A 50 -1.17 -2.31 -18.63
CA ASP A 50 -1.94 -2.35 -19.88
C ASP A 50 -1.04 -2.07 -21.09
N ALA A 51 -0.06 -1.17 -20.93
CA ALA A 51 0.96 -0.89 -21.94
C ALA A 51 2.02 -2.01 -22.07
N ASN A 52 1.96 -3.04 -21.22
CA ASN A 52 2.98 -4.09 -21.10
C ASN A 52 4.39 -3.53 -20.84
N ASP A 53 4.46 -2.34 -20.22
CA ASP A 53 5.72 -1.67 -19.91
C ASP A 53 6.19 -2.06 -18.51
N LYS A 54 7.04 -3.09 -18.49
CA LYS A 54 7.62 -3.64 -17.28
C LYS A 54 8.48 -2.63 -16.51
N ASP A 55 9.26 -1.81 -17.19
CA ASP A 55 10.18 -0.87 -16.53
C ASP A 55 9.40 0.24 -15.82
N THR A 56 8.40 0.78 -16.51
CA THR A 56 7.46 1.75 -15.93
C THR A 56 6.67 1.11 -14.78
N LEU A 57 6.16 -0.12 -14.94
CA LEU A 57 5.41 -0.81 -13.90
C LEU A 57 6.25 -1.03 -12.63
N CYS A 58 7.50 -1.48 -12.77
CA CYS A 58 8.43 -1.63 -11.65
C CYS A 58 8.72 -0.30 -10.95
N SER A 59 8.87 0.79 -11.72
CA SER A 59 9.13 2.13 -11.20
C SER A 59 7.93 2.70 -10.44
N GLU A 60 6.73 2.57 -10.98
CA GLU A 60 5.48 2.98 -10.32
C GLU A 60 5.24 2.13 -9.05
N ALA A 61 5.50 0.83 -9.12
CA ALA A 61 5.41 -0.07 -7.96
C ALA A 61 6.39 0.32 -6.85
N HIS A 62 7.60 0.76 -7.20
CA HIS A 62 8.56 1.27 -6.23
C HIS A 62 8.06 2.51 -5.50
N LYS A 63 7.51 3.49 -6.24
CA LYS A 63 6.95 4.72 -5.66
C LYS A 63 5.77 4.39 -4.74
N PHE A 64 4.85 3.56 -5.22
CA PHE A 64 3.66 3.15 -4.47
C PHE A 64 4.01 2.35 -3.21
N LYS A 65 4.97 1.42 -3.30
CA LYS A 65 5.52 0.69 -2.14
C LYS A 65 6.05 1.64 -1.07
N GLY A 66 6.82 2.65 -1.46
CA GLY A 66 7.39 3.62 -0.53
C GLY A 66 6.30 4.40 0.21
N ALA A 67 5.28 4.84 -0.53
CA ALA A 67 4.15 5.56 0.02
C ALA A 67 3.26 4.67 0.92
N ALA A 68 2.93 3.44 0.50
CA ALA A 68 2.18 2.47 1.31
C ALA A 68 2.93 2.09 2.60
N GLY A 69 4.25 1.89 2.51
CA GLY A 69 5.09 1.58 3.67
C GLY A 69 5.20 2.73 4.66
N SER A 70 5.23 3.98 4.20
CA SER A 70 5.33 5.16 5.08
C SER A 70 4.04 5.43 5.87
N VAL A 71 2.89 4.95 5.38
CA VAL A 71 1.62 5.03 6.11
C VAL A 71 1.28 3.76 6.89
N GLY A 72 2.08 2.69 6.78
CA GLY A 72 1.90 1.45 7.52
C GLY A 72 0.93 0.44 6.87
N LEU A 73 0.69 0.51 5.57
CA LEU A 73 -0.12 -0.48 4.82
C LEU A 73 0.74 -1.67 4.39
N LYS A 74 0.98 -2.59 5.33
CA LYS A 74 1.85 -3.76 5.17
C LYS A 74 1.47 -4.65 3.99
N ARG A 75 0.20 -5.03 3.86
CA ARG A 75 -0.26 -5.92 2.78
C ARG A 75 -0.06 -5.30 1.40
N ILE A 76 -0.45 -4.04 1.25
CA ILE A 76 -0.31 -3.29 0.00
C ILE A 76 1.17 -3.10 -0.35
N GLN A 77 2.00 -2.77 0.63
CA GLN A 77 3.45 -2.67 0.46
C GLN A 77 4.07 -3.99 -0.02
N GLN A 78 3.61 -5.15 0.49
CA GLN A 78 4.08 -6.47 0.06
C GLN A 78 3.75 -6.75 -1.41
N PHE A 79 2.52 -6.48 -1.87
CA PHE A 79 2.17 -6.66 -3.28
C PHE A 79 2.93 -5.70 -4.18
N ALA A 80 3.09 -4.43 -3.77
CA ALA A 80 3.87 -3.45 -4.50
C ALA A 80 5.36 -3.86 -4.58
N GLN A 81 5.88 -4.50 -3.54
CA GLN A 81 7.22 -5.08 -3.56
C GLN A 81 7.31 -6.22 -4.58
N LEU A 82 6.34 -7.13 -4.65
CA LEU A 82 6.33 -8.19 -5.66
C LEU A 82 6.28 -7.60 -7.08
N LEU A 83 5.42 -6.60 -7.31
CA LEU A 83 5.35 -5.88 -8.58
C LEU A 83 6.66 -5.17 -8.96
N GLN A 84 7.43 -4.67 -7.99
CA GLN A 84 8.72 -4.06 -8.26
C GLN A 84 9.78 -5.08 -8.75
N HIS A 85 9.70 -6.34 -8.33
CA HIS A 85 10.68 -7.37 -8.69
C HIS A 85 10.35 -8.05 -10.02
N GLY A 86 10.36 -7.27 -11.10
CA GLY A 86 10.09 -7.74 -12.45
C GLY A 86 10.99 -8.89 -12.93
N GLU A 87 12.17 -9.06 -12.34
CA GLU A 87 13.13 -10.11 -12.69
C GLU A 87 12.73 -11.53 -12.23
N GLU A 88 11.76 -11.66 -11.32
CA GLU A 88 11.32 -12.95 -10.81
C GLU A 88 10.53 -13.74 -11.86
N SER A 89 10.78 -15.06 -11.98
CA SER A 89 10.06 -15.91 -12.95
C SER A 89 8.56 -15.97 -12.73
N LYS A 90 8.09 -15.77 -11.48
CA LYS A 90 6.66 -15.73 -11.14
C LYS A 90 6.00 -14.43 -11.57
N TRP A 91 6.78 -13.35 -11.73
CA TRP A 91 6.26 -12.03 -12.03
C TRP A 91 5.49 -12.01 -13.34
N GLU A 92 6.01 -12.62 -14.41
CA GLU A 92 5.36 -12.61 -15.73
C GLU A 92 3.94 -13.21 -15.70
N VAL A 93 3.67 -14.13 -14.79
CA VAL A 93 2.37 -14.80 -14.65
C VAL A 93 1.49 -14.16 -13.58
N GLU A 94 2.09 -13.68 -12.49
CA GLU A 94 1.35 -13.23 -11.30
C GLU A 94 1.22 -11.71 -11.16
N HIS A 95 2.00 -10.89 -11.89
CA HIS A 95 1.99 -9.43 -11.73
C HIS A 95 0.59 -8.82 -11.87
N GLN A 96 -0.20 -9.28 -12.84
CA GLN A 96 -1.59 -8.81 -13.01
C GLN A 96 -2.46 -9.16 -11.80
N ALA A 97 -2.27 -10.35 -11.22
CA ALA A 97 -2.99 -10.77 -10.03
C ALA A 97 -2.60 -9.91 -8.82
N TRP A 98 -1.31 -9.63 -8.62
CA TRP A 98 -0.84 -8.76 -7.54
C TRP A 98 -1.35 -7.32 -7.71
N LEU A 99 -1.37 -6.81 -8.94
CA LEU A 99 -1.95 -5.51 -9.25
C LEU A 99 -3.45 -5.46 -8.94
N ALA A 100 -4.19 -6.47 -9.37
CA ALA A 100 -5.62 -6.57 -9.05
C ALA A 100 -5.86 -6.62 -7.54
N GLN A 101 -5.03 -7.35 -6.79
CA GLN A 101 -5.10 -7.39 -5.32
C GLN A 101 -4.83 -6.03 -4.69
N ILE A 102 -3.89 -5.24 -5.23
CA ILE A 102 -3.67 -3.86 -4.78
C ILE A 102 -4.91 -3.03 -5.03
N VAL A 103 -5.45 -3.05 -6.25
CA VAL A 103 -6.62 -2.23 -6.62
C VAL A 103 -7.84 -2.60 -5.76
N GLU A 104 -8.07 -3.89 -5.53
CA GLU A 104 -9.21 -4.40 -4.78
C GLU A 104 -9.10 -4.12 -3.27
N HIS A 105 -7.90 -4.24 -2.70
CA HIS A 105 -7.71 -4.14 -1.25
C HIS A 105 -7.20 -2.78 -0.77
N ALA A 106 -6.58 -1.95 -1.61
CA ALA A 106 -5.97 -0.70 -1.17
C ALA A 106 -6.97 0.23 -0.49
N GLU A 107 -8.18 0.38 -1.04
CA GLU A 107 -9.21 1.23 -0.45
C GLU A 107 -9.70 0.65 0.89
N ALA A 108 -9.98 -0.66 0.94
CA ALA A 108 -10.43 -1.32 2.16
C ALA A 108 -9.39 -1.28 3.28
N ASP A 109 -8.13 -1.59 2.96
CA ASP A 109 -7.00 -1.56 3.89
C ASP A 109 -6.74 -0.14 4.41
N LEU A 110 -6.88 0.86 3.54
CA LEU A 110 -6.78 2.28 3.92
C LEU A 110 -7.93 2.71 4.84
N GLN A 111 -9.16 2.28 4.60
CA GLN A 111 -10.26 2.54 5.55
C GLN A 111 -9.96 1.91 6.92
N GLN A 112 -9.44 0.67 6.96
CA GLN A 112 -9.06 0.04 8.23
C GLN A 112 -7.96 0.82 8.95
N LEU A 113 -6.96 1.31 8.21
CA LEU A 113 -5.89 2.16 8.76
C LEU A 113 -6.44 3.46 9.37
N LYS A 114 -7.32 4.16 8.66
CA LYS A 114 -7.93 5.39 9.18
C LYS A 114 -8.72 5.12 10.45
N LEU A 115 -9.58 4.11 10.45
CA LEU A 115 -10.35 3.73 11.64
C LEU A 115 -9.45 3.38 12.83
N PHE A 116 -8.34 2.69 12.58
CA PHE A 116 -7.35 2.38 13.62
C PHE A 116 -6.72 3.65 14.21
N LEU A 117 -6.33 4.61 13.35
CA LEU A 117 -5.72 5.86 13.78
C LEU A 117 -6.73 6.77 14.48
N GLU A 118 -7.97 6.85 14.00
CA GLU A 118 -9.06 7.60 14.64
C GLU A 118 -9.39 7.06 16.03
N ALA A 119 -9.33 5.74 16.22
CA ALA A 119 -9.50 5.12 17.54
C ALA A 119 -8.33 5.39 18.52
N LYS A 120 -7.19 5.88 18.01
CA LYS A 120 -5.96 6.16 18.76
C LYS A 120 -5.65 7.66 18.90
N ALA A 121 -6.38 8.52 18.19
CA ALA A 121 -6.26 9.97 18.21
C ALA A 121 -7.02 10.58 19.39
#